data_AF-A0A0B7MK31-F1
#
_entry.id   AF-A0A0B7MK31-F1
#
_cell.length_a   1.000
_cell.length_b   1.000
_cell.length_c   1.000
_cell.angle_alpha   90.00
_cell.angle_beta   90.00
_cell.angle_gamma   90.00
#
_symmetry.space_group_name_H-M   'P 1'
#
loop_
_entity.id
_entity.type
_entity.pdbx_description
1 polymer ?
#
loop_
_entity_poly.entity_id
_entity_poly.type
_entity_poly.pdbx_seq_one_letter_code
_entity_poly.pdbx_strand_id
1 'polypeptide(L)'
;MKIFQIERNSDCPCGSGRKYKRCCQGRVDDATRRISQAVGVGSFTAEGLEVIETLGFLCGLQAEGGHMPAPERLGQLLQEAWDEEDEIQYNQDEGALSALSMAFQVLLGEKHQLRSIRIPVWQFELEFGQEYESEDEEIELIKEIIDYLVGPGGREFMTEALKCTGMSLLYDDYTDGELKTLLAALGWLVVDDTRDLFLFSVLYKTRSDLMVAAQKVTEIMEKYDEDDQEELYQEMRSILFNYPVYDQMLSDKADDDINFVMEAVANDELNLDVSLFSVTAGDLCHDLQGC
;
A
#
# COMPACT_ATOMS: atom_id res chain seq x y z
N MET A 1 -13.69 -10.29 8.65
CA MET A 1 -13.65 -10.97 7.32
C MET A 1 -12.27 -11.62 7.15
N LYS A 2 -12.14 -12.93 6.89
CA LYS A 2 -10.80 -13.52 6.66
C LYS A 2 -10.19 -13.06 5.34
N ILE A 3 -9.27 -12.10 5.39
CA ILE A 3 -8.67 -11.48 4.20
C ILE A 3 -7.80 -12.47 3.41
N PHE A 4 -7.13 -13.41 4.08
CA PHE A 4 -6.42 -14.51 3.44
C PHE A 4 -7.10 -15.86 3.69
N GLN A 5 -7.65 -16.46 2.64
CA GLN A 5 -8.08 -17.86 2.63
C GLN A 5 -7.36 -18.62 1.52
N ILE A 6 -6.22 -19.23 1.85
CA ILE A 6 -5.46 -20.04 0.90
C ILE A 6 -5.83 -21.51 1.07
N GLU A 7 -6.31 -22.12 0.00
CA GLU A 7 -6.64 -23.53 -0.01
C GLU A 7 -5.37 -24.40 0.08
N ARG A 8 -5.45 -25.50 0.84
CA ARG A 8 -4.30 -26.40 1.05
C ARG A 8 -3.66 -26.93 -0.24
N ASN A 9 -4.45 -27.07 -1.30
CA ASN A 9 -4.04 -27.62 -2.60
C ASN A 9 -3.80 -26.53 -3.67
N SER A 10 -3.97 -25.25 -3.34
CA SER A 10 -3.59 -24.16 -4.24
C SER A 10 -2.07 -24.06 -4.35
N ASP A 11 -1.62 -23.31 -5.35
CA ASP A 11 -0.21 -22.96 -5.47
C ASP A 11 0.19 -22.03 -4.33
N CYS A 12 1.41 -22.22 -3.83
CA CYS A 12 1.91 -21.48 -2.70
C CYS A 12 2.24 -20.03 -3.12
N PRO A 13 1.76 -19.01 -2.39
CA PRO A 13 1.93 -17.61 -2.76
C PRO A 13 3.39 -17.12 -2.69
N CYS A 14 4.30 -17.91 -2.13
CA CYS A 14 5.74 -17.61 -2.11
C CYS A 14 6.45 -17.77 -3.47
N GLY A 15 5.73 -18.13 -4.54
CA GLY A 15 6.33 -18.28 -5.87
C GLY A 15 7.14 -19.57 -6.09
N SER A 16 7.21 -20.49 -5.12
CA SER A 16 8.01 -21.72 -5.24
C SER A 16 7.50 -22.75 -6.28
N GLY A 17 6.31 -22.54 -6.86
CA GLY A 17 5.63 -23.50 -7.73
C GLY A 17 5.13 -24.78 -7.02
N ARG A 18 5.25 -24.87 -5.68
CA ARG A 18 4.77 -26.01 -4.88
C ARG A 18 3.36 -25.75 -4.35
N LYS A 19 2.64 -26.82 -4.02
CA LYS A 19 1.34 -26.70 -3.31
C LYS A 19 1.53 -26.15 -1.90
N TYR A 20 0.64 -25.26 -1.46
CA TYR A 20 0.73 -24.57 -0.17
C TYR A 20 0.99 -25.52 1.02
N LYS A 21 0.24 -26.63 1.10
CA LYS A 21 0.40 -27.65 2.16
C LYS A 21 1.77 -28.34 2.22
N ARG A 22 2.54 -28.30 1.13
CA ARG A 22 3.89 -28.89 1.02
C ARG A 22 4.99 -27.84 1.00
N CYS A 23 4.64 -26.58 1.21
CA CYS A 23 5.56 -25.45 1.17
C CYS A 23 5.45 -24.63 2.45
N CYS A 24 4.73 -23.50 2.43
CA CYS A 24 4.72 -22.56 3.55
C CYS A 24 3.74 -22.91 4.67
N GLN A 25 2.76 -23.80 4.45
CA GLN A 25 1.73 -24.08 5.46
C GLN A 25 2.31 -24.39 6.85
N GLY A 26 3.29 -25.30 6.94
CA GLY A 26 3.87 -25.65 8.24
C GLY A 26 4.62 -24.50 8.94
N ARG A 27 5.17 -23.55 8.17
CA ARG A 27 5.83 -22.35 8.72
C ARG A 27 4.80 -21.32 9.17
N VAL A 28 3.72 -21.15 8.41
CA VAL A 28 2.58 -20.31 8.78
C VAL A 28 1.94 -20.82 10.07
N ASP A 29 1.68 -22.12 10.16
CA ASP A 29 1.11 -22.73 11.37
C ASP A 29 2.05 -22.55 12.59
N ASP A 30 3.36 -22.69 12.40
CA ASP A 30 4.36 -22.46 13.47
C ASP A 30 4.41 -20.99 13.91
N ALA A 31 4.47 -20.05 12.96
CA ALA A 31 4.51 -18.63 13.24
C ALA A 31 3.24 -18.17 13.96
N THR A 32 2.06 -18.57 13.48
CA THR A 32 0.76 -18.27 14.10
C THR A 32 0.73 -18.76 15.55
N ARG A 33 1.18 -19.99 15.79
CA ARG A 33 1.24 -20.56 17.16
C ARG A 33 2.17 -19.75 18.06
N ARG A 34 3.36 -19.37 17.58
CA ARG A 34 4.37 -18.65 18.37
C ARG A 34 3.92 -17.23 18.69
N ILE A 35 3.29 -16.53 17.73
CA ILE A 35 2.65 -15.23 17.96
C ILE A 35 1.55 -15.37 19.00
N SER A 36 0.62 -16.32 18.82
CA SER A 36 -0.48 -16.56 19.77
C SER A 36 0.00 -16.86 21.19
N GLN A 37 1.09 -17.61 21.33
CA GLN A 37 1.70 -17.89 22.64
C GLN A 37 2.31 -16.65 23.29
N ALA A 38 2.96 -15.79 22.49
CA ALA A 38 3.58 -14.56 22.98
C ALA A 38 2.54 -13.49 23.37
N VAL A 39 1.44 -13.40 22.63
CA VAL A 39 0.28 -12.55 22.99
C VAL A 39 -0.38 -13.05 24.28
N GLY A 40 -0.54 -14.37 24.40
CA GLY A 40 -1.19 -15.01 25.55
C GLY A 40 -2.43 -15.79 25.10
N VAL A 41 -2.41 -17.11 25.28
CA VAL A 41 -3.55 -17.94 24.85
C VAL A 41 -4.78 -17.61 25.69
N GLY A 42 -5.81 -17.05 25.05
CA GLY A 42 -7.06 -16.65 25.69
C GLY A 42 -7.10 -15.18 26.15
N SER A 43 -6.08 -14.36 25.85
CA SER A 43 -6.11 -12.91 26.08
C SER A 43 -6.69 -12.09 24.93
N PHE A 44 -7.03 -12.72 23.80
CA PHE A 44 -7.48 -12.03 22.58
C PHE A 44 -8.86 -12.51 22.11
N THR A 45 -9.58 -11.61 21.42
CA THR A 45 -10.91 -11.86 20.87
C THR A 45 -10.88 -12.70 19.58
N ALA A 46 -12.05 -12.97 18.98
CA ALA A 46 -12.11 -13.63 17.68
C ALA A 46 -11.47 -12.76 16.58
N GLU A 47 -11.70 -11.45 16.64
CA GLU A 47 -11.11 -10.45 15.75
C GLU A 47 -9.59 -10.38 15.96
N GLY A 48 -9.12 -10.39 17.22
CA GLY A 48 -7.69 -10.49 17.55
C GLY A 48 -7.04 -11.76 17.00
N LEU A 49 -7.76 -12.88 16.98
CA LEU A 49 -7.28 -14.11 16.33
C LEU A 49 -7.12 -13.93 14.81
N GLU A 50 -8.00 -13.17 14.13
CA GLU A 50 -7.83 -12.87 12.69
C GLU A 50 -6.55 -12.07 12.42
N VAL A 51 -6.20 -11.13 13.30
CA VAL A 51 -4.93 -10.37 13.22
C VAL A 51 -3.73 -11.31 13.40
N ILE A 52 -3.78 -12.19 14.40
CA ILE A 52 -2.71 -13.17 14.67
C ILE A 52 -2.53 -14.14 13.51
N GLU A 53 -3.62 -14.66 12.94
CA GLU A 53 -3.59 -15.51 11.75
C GLU A 53 -3.00 -14.77 10.55
N THR A 54 -3.34 -13.49 10.38
CA THR A 54 -2.80 -12.64 9.31
C THR A 54 -1.30 -12.44 9.47
N LEU A 55 -0.82 -12.10 10.67
CA LEU A 55 0.61 -11.98 10.95
C LEU A 55 1.34 -13.31 10.78
N GLY A 56 0.77 -14.40 11.30
CA GLY A 56 1.34 -15.74 11.15
C GLY A 56 1.45 -16.16 9.68
N PHE A 57 0.46 -15.80 8.88
CA PHE A 57 0.51 -15.97 7.43
C PHE A 57 1.67 -15.19 6.81
N LEU A 58 1.76 -13.88 7.04
CA LEU A 58 2.83 -13.04 6.50
C LEU A 58 4.22 -13.52 6.92
N CYS A 59 4.39 -13.90 8.20
CA CYS A 59 5.67 -14.39 8.75
C CYS A 59 6.07 -15.77 8.23
N GLY A 60 5.09 -16.63 7.95
CA GLY A 60 5.35 -18.01 7.56
C GLY A 60 5.65 -18.19 6.08
N LEU A 61 5.38 -17.18 5.24
CA LEU A 61 5.71 -17.24 3.82
C LEU A 61 7.23 -17.26 3.63
N GLN A 62 7.68 -18.16 2.76
CA GLN A 62 9.06 -18.17 2.31
C GLN A 62 9.30 -16.95 1.43
N ALA A 63 10.36 -16.21 1.70
CA ALA A 63 10.85 -15.16 0.83
C ALA A 63 12.36 -15.29 0.64
N GLU A 64 12.87 -14.77 -0.47
CA GLU A 64 14.30 -14.71 -0.76
C GLU A 64 14.84 -13.33 -0.35
N GLY A 65 15.79 -13.30 0.57
CA GLY A 65 16.26 -12.04 1.16
C GLY A 65 15.30 -11.49 2.22
N GLY A 66 15.70 -10.38 2.85
CA GLY A 66 14.97 -9.76 3.96
C GLY A 66 15.20 -10.42 5.32
N HIS A 67 14.62 -9.81 6.35
CA HIS A 67 14.76 -10.15 7.76
C HIS A 67 13.44 -9.99 8.50
N MET A 68 12.54 -10.96 8.31
CA MET A 68 11.26 -10.99 9.03
C MET A 68 11.51 -10.98 10.56
N PRO A 69 10.86 -10.08 11.32
CA PRO A 69 10.93 -10.10 12.77
C PRO A 69 10.50 -11.45 13.34
N ALA A 70 11.13 -11.85 14.45
CA ALA A 70 10.80 -13.11 15.10
C ALA A 70 9.31 -13.14 15.51
N PRO A 71 8.59 -14.27 15.30
CA PRO A 71 7.18 -14.41 15.70
C PRO A 71 6.90 -14.03 17.16
N GLU A 72 7.81 -14.34 18.08
CA GLU A 72 7.66 -13.98 19.50
C GLU A 72 7.75 -12.46 19.72
N ARG A 73 8.66 -11.78 19.03
CA ARG A 73 8.80 -10.32 19.12
C ARG A 73 7.55 -9.64 18.58
N LEU A 74 7.01 -10.12 17.45
CA LEU A 74 5.76 -9.60 16.90
C LEU A 74 4.59 -9.82 17.84
N GLY A 75 4.47 -11.01 18.44
CA GLY A 75 3.40 -11.28 19.40
C GLY A 75 3.50 -10.44 20.67
N GLN A 76 4.71 -10.21 21.19
CA GLN A 76 4.92 -9.33 22.34
C GLN A 76 4.51 -7.89 22.03
N LEU A 77 5.03 -7.33 20.92
CA LEU A 77 4.72 -5.94 20.54
C LEU A 77 3.26 -5.76 20.14
N LEU A 78 2.60 -6.80 19.60
CA LEU A 78 1.18 -6.78 19.30
C LEU A 78 0.35 -6.69 20.59
N GLN A 79 0.69 -7.47 21.62
CA GLN A 79 0.02 -7.37 22.92
C GLN A 79 0.22 -5.98 23.54
N GLU A 80 1.44 -5.44 23.50
CA GLU A 80 1.71 -4.08 23.99
C GLU A 80 0.89 -3.02 23.21
N ALA A 81 0.76 -3.16 21.89
CA ALA A 81 -0.04 -2.26 21.07
C ALA A 81 -1.54 -2.35 21.42
N TRP A 82 -2.08 -3.55 21.65
CA TRP A 82 -3.47 -3.73 22.06
C TRP A 82 -3.74 -3.20 23.46
N ASP A 83 -2.83 -3.41 24.42
CA ASP A 83 -2.96 -2.84 25.76
C ASP A 83 -3.00 -1.29 25.69
N GLU A 84 -2.16 -0.69 24.86
CA GLU A 84 -2.15 0.77 24.62
C GLU A 84 -3.45 1.25 23.94
N GLU A 85 -3.96 0.54 22.94
CA GLU A 85 -5.23 0.86 22.27
C GLU A 85 -6.43 0.74 23.22
N ASP A 86 -6.48 -0.31 24.04
CA ASP A 86 -7.52 -0.52 25.06
C ASP A 86 -7.52 0.63 26.08
N GLU A 87 -6.34 1.10 26.51
CA GLU A 87 -6.22 2.26 27.38
C GLU A 87 -6.73 3.55 26.73
N ILE A 88 -6.39 3.79 25.45
CA ILE A 88 -6.89 4.94 24.68
C ILE A 88 -8.42 4.91 24.60
N GLN A 89 -8.99 3.75 24.27
CA GLN A 89 -10.42 3.58 24.13
C GLN A 89 -11.15 3.73 25.47
N TYR A 90 -10.62 3.13 26.54
CA TYR A 90 -11.18 3.23 27.89
C TYR A 90 -11.21 4.69 28.39
N ASN A 91 -10.15 5.45 28.11
CA ASN A 91 -10.05 6.85 28.51
C ASN A 91 -10.73 7.82 27.53
N GLN A 92 -11.21 7.34 26.37
CA GLN A 92 -11.75 8.16 25.28
C GLN A 92 -10.76 9.26 24.85
N ASP A 93 -9.47 8.92 24.79
CA ASP A 93 -8.40 9.86 24.47
C ASP A 93 -8.27 10.05 22.95
N GLU A 94 -9.12 10.92 22.38
CA GLU A 94 -9.09 11.27 20.97
C GLU A 94 -7.72 11.83 20.53
N GLY A 95 -7.00 12.50 21.44
CA GLY A 95 -5.68 13.05 21.16
C GLY A 95 -4.63 11.96 20.96
N ALA A 96 -4.63 10.94 21.81
CA ALA A 96 -3.75 9.78 21.68
C ALA A 96 -4.07 8.95 20.43
N LEU A 97 -5.36 8.75 20.12
CA LEU A 97 -5.77 8.06 18.90
C LEU A 97 -5.31 8.82 17.64
N SER A 98 -5.48 10.14 17.63
CA SER A 98 -4.99 11.00 16.55
C SER A 98 -3.47 10.93 16.41
N ALA A 99 -2.73 10.95 17.53
CA ALA A 99 -1.28 10.80 17.52
C ALA A 99 -0.83 9.45 16.94
N LEU A 100 -1.52 8.35 17.28
CA LEU A 100 -1.25 7.02 16.72
C LEU A 100 -1.54 6.96 15.22
N SER A 101 -2.65 7.55 14.75
CA SER A 101 -2.94 7.69 13.32
C SER A 101 -1.85 8.50 12.61
N MET A 102 -1.42 9.63 13.18
CA MET A 102 -0.36 10.46 12.60
C MET A 102 0.98 9.70 12.54
N ALA A 103 1.32 8.93 13.58
CA ALA A 103 2.51 8.09 13.56
C ALA A 103 2.45 7.05 12.43
N PHE A 104 1.29 6.44 12.20
CA PHE A 104 1.11 5.54 11.07
C PHE A 104 1.23 6.26 9.71
N GLN A 105 0.69 7.47 9.58
CA GLN A 105 0.86 8.31 8.38
C GLN A 105 2.34 8.63 8.08
N VAL A 106 3.17 8.82 9.11
CA VAL A 106 4.62 8.97 8.96
C VAL A 106 5.23 7.69 8.38
N LEU A 107 4.89 6.52 8.92
CA LEU A 107 5.38 5.23 8.40
C LEU A 107 5.02 5.02 6.92
N LEU A 108 3.80 5.39 6.53
CA LEU A 108 3.35 5.30 5.13
C LEU A 108 4.21 6.15 4.17
N GLY A 109 4.87 7.21 4.66
CA GLY A 109 5.80 8.02 3.87
C GLY A 109 7.26 7.57 3.96
N GLU A 110 7.70 7.09 5.12
CA GLU A 110 9.10 6.79 5.37
C GLU A 110 9.52 5.37 4.96
N LYS A 111 8.65 4.38 5.15
CA LYS A 111 8.96 2.97 4.87
C LYS A 111 8.74 2.66 3.39
N HIS A 112 9.75 2.08 2.74
CA HIS A 112 9.77 1.96 1.29
C HIS A 112 8.56 1.18 0.77
N GLN A 113 8.23 0.06 1.41
CA GLN A 113 7.15 -0.81 0.96
C GLN A 113 5.75 -0.25 1.29
N LEU A 114 5.63 0.65 2.27
CA LEU A 114 4.35 1.26 2.65
C LEU A 114 3.96 2.47 1.78
N ARG A 115 4.89 3.02 0.98
CA ARG A 115 4.61 4.13 0.06
C ARG A 115 3.58 3.77 -1.01
N SER A 116 3.47 2.49 -1.34
CA SER A 116 2.50 1.97 -2.31
C SER A 116 1.07 1.86 -1.76
N ILE A 117 0.89 1.92 -0.43
CA ILE A 117 -0.45 1.85 0.18
C ILE A 117 -1.12 3.21 0.04
N ARG A 118 -1.87 3.43 -1.04
CA ARG A 118 -2.49 4.71 -1.37
C ARG A 118 -3.90 4.50 -1.93
N ILE A 119 -4.77 5.44 -1.65
CA ILE A 119 -6.13 5.46 -2.19
C ILE A 119 -6.11 6.34 -3.45
N PRO A 120 -6.55 5.85 -4.63
CA PRO A 120 -6.46 6.61 -5.88
C PRO A 120 -7.52 7.72 -5.93
N VAL A 121 -7.31 8.79 -5.17
CA VAL A 121 -8.34 9.81 -4.93
C VAL A 121 -8.78 10.60 -6.16
N TRP A 122 -7.98 10.60 -7.23
CA TRP A 122 -8.32 11.21 -8.52
C TRP A 122 -9.33 10.41 -9.34
N GLN A 123 -9.68 9.19 -8.91
CA GLN A 123 -10.72 8.38 -9.53
C GLN A 123 -12.12 8.72 -9.01
N PHE A 124 -12.23 9.59 -8.00
CA PHE A 124 -13.48 10.09 -7.44
C PHE A 124 -13.90 11.40 -8.11
N GLU A 125 -15.21 11.64 -8.23
CA GLU A 125 -15.74 12.81 -8.95
C GLU A 125 -15.42 14.12 -8.21
N LEU A 126 -15.28 14.05 -6.89
CA LEU A 126 -14.90 15.17 -6.03
C LEU A 126 -13.41 15.06 -5.65
N GLU A 127 -12.58 15.95 -6.22
CA GLU A 127 -11.15 16.01 -5.91
C GLU A 127 -10.93 16.38 -4.44
N PHE A 128 -10.42 15.43 -3.64
CA PHE A 128 -10.07 15.63 -2.23
C PHE A 128 -8.90 16.64 -2.11
N GLY A 129 -9.21 17.94 -2.09
CA GLY A 129 -8.19 19.01 -2.08
C GLY A 129 -8.68 20.36 -2.59
N GLN A 130 -9.86 20.42 -3.20
CA GLN A 130 -10.55 21.68 -3.46
C GLN A 130 -11.23 22.18 -2.18
N GLU A 131 -11.35 23.51 -2.02
CA GLU A 131 -12.24 24.07 -1.00
C GLU A 131 -13.66 23.59 -1.33
N TYR A 132 -14.26 22.78 -0.46
CA TYR A 132 -15.65 22.38 -0.66
C TYR A 132 -16.52 23.64 -0.64
N GLU A 133 -17.35 23.81 -1.66
CA GLU A 133 -18.27 24.95 -1.74
C GLU A 133 -19.43 24.76 -0.75
N SER A 134 -19.66 23.54 -0.25
CA SER A 134 -20.71 23.22 0.73
C SER A 134 -20.40 21.97 1.59
N GLU A 135 -21.09 21.85 2.74
CA GLU A 135 -21.10 20.63 3.57
C GLU A 135 -21.65 19.41 2.80
N ASP A 136 -22.50 19.62 1.79
CA ASP A 136 -23.08 18.54 0.98
C ASP A 136 -22.04 17.86 0.09
N GLU A 137 -21.06 18.60 -0.44
CA GLU A 137 -19.96 18.04 -1.26
C GLU A 137 -19.01 17.18 -0.43
N GLU A 138 -18.69 17.61 0.79
CA GLU A 138 -17.87 16.80 1.71
C GLU A 138 -18.56 15.47 2.04
N ILE A 139 -19.88 15.50 2.24
CA ILE A 139 -20.70 14.30 2.50
C ILE A 139 -20.70 13.35 1.29
N GLU A 140 -20.84 13.87 0.06
CA GLU A 140 -20.83 13.02 -1.15
C GLU A 140 -19.47 12.35 -1.36
N LEU A 141 -18.37 13.07 -1.15
CA LEU A 141 -17.04 12.46 -1.24
C LEU A 141 -16.80 11.37 -0.20
N ILE A 142 -17.27 11.60 1.04
CA ILE A 142 -17.23 10.57 2.08
C ILE A 142 -18.03 9.33 1.65
N LYS A 143 -19.19 9.51 1.01
CA LYS A 143 -19.97 8.38 0.47
C LYS A 143 -19.23 7.64 -0.64
N GLU A 144 -18.64 8.33 -1.60
CA GLU A 144 -17.86 7.71 -2.68
C GLU A 144 -16.70 6.89 -2.13
N ILE A 145 -16.00 7.42 -1.13
CA ILE A 145 -14.93 6.71 -0.43
C ILE A 145 -15.51 5.46 0.24
N ILE A 146 -16.60 5.56 1.01
CA ILE A 146 -17.24 4.40 1.64
C ILE A 146 -17.66 3.35 0.60
N ASP A 147 -18.27 3.76 -0.51
CA ASP A 147 -18.71 2.87 -1.58
C ASP A 147 -17.53 2.14 -2.24
N TYR A 148 -16.42 2.84 -2.46
CA TYR A 148 -15.17 2.24 -2.93
C TYR A 148 -14.66 1.17 -1.95
N LEU A 149 -14.65 1.49 -0.65
CA LEU A 149 -14.13 0.63 0.41
C LEU A 149 -14.97 -0.63 0.63
N VAL A 150 -16.28 -0.54 0.45
CA VAL A 150 -17.22 -1.67 0.54
C VAL A 150 -17.29 -2.45 -0.78
N GLY A 151 -16.89 -1.83 -1.89
CA GLY A 151 -16.89 -2.40 -3.23
C GLY A 151 -15.75 -3.41 -3.51
N PRO A 152 -15.69 -3.94 -4.76
CA PRO A 152 -14.58 -4.78 -5.21
C PRO A 152 -13.21 -4.11 -5.11
N GLY A 153 -13.12 -2.81 -5.43
CA GLY A 153 -11.89 -2.02 -5.35
C GLY A 153 -11.32 -1.96 -3.92
N GLY A 154 -12.17 -1.77 -2.91
CA GLY A 154 -11.76 -1.83 -1.50
C GLY A 154 -11.14 -3.17 -1.11
N ARG A 155 -11.64 -4.30 -1.62
CA ARG A 155 -11.05 -5.63 -1.36
C ARG A 155 -9.68 -5.80 -2.01
N GLU A 156 -9.52 -5.32 -3.23
CA GLU A 156 -8.23 -5.34 -3.91
C GLU A 156 -7.22 -4.46 -3.17
N PHE A 157 -7.63 -3.25 -2.79
CA PHE A 157 -6.83 -2.34 -1.96
C PHE A 157 -6.41 -2.99 -0.63
N MET A 158 -7.33 -3.59 0.12
CA MET A 158 -7.01 -4.25 1.39
C MET A 158 -6.01 -5.40 1.20
N THR A 159 -6.18 -6.17 0.13
CA THR A 159 -5.27 -7.28 -0.19
C THR A 159 -3.88 -6.76 -0.52
N GLU A 160 -3.78 -5.68 -1.30
CA GLU A 160 -2.51 -5.05 -1.64
C GLU A 160 -1.86 -4.39 -0.42
N ALA A 161 -2.64 -3.69 0.41
CA ALA A 161 -2.17 -3.12 1.66
C ALA A 161 -1.50 -4.18 2.55
N LEU A 162 -2.11 -5.36 2.70
CA LEU A 162 -1.52 -6.46 3.46
C LEU A 162 -0.23 -7.01 2.84
N LYS A 163 -0.15 -7.09 1.51
CA LYS A 163 1.09 -7.49 0.83
C LYS A 163 2.18 -6.46 1.09
N CYS A 164 1.90 -5.17 0.91
CA CYS A 164 2.83 -4.09 1.22
C CYS A 164 3.27 -4.14 2.68
N THR A 165 2.35 -4.34 3.64
CA THR A 165 2.72 -4.53 5.06
C THR A 165 3.63 -5.73 5.26
N GLY A 166 3.35 -6.87 4.65
CA GLY A 166 4.21 -8.06 4.72
C GLY A 166 5.61 -7.83 4.14
N MET A 167 5.68 -7.18 2.97
CA MET A 167 6.95 -6.79 2.34
C MET A 167 7.70 -5.80 3.22
N SER A 168 7.00 -4.86 3.84
CA SER A 168 7.56 -3.88 4.76
C SER A 168 8.18 -4.55 5.98
N LEU A 169 7.46 -5.47 6.62
CA LEU A 169 8.00 -6.27 7.73
C LEU A 169 9.25 -7.06 7.33
N LEU A 170 9.34 -7.48 6.07
CA LEU A 170 10.45 -8.29 5.58
C LEU A 170 11.69 -7.46 5.20
N TYR A 171 11.51 -6.27 4.62
CA TYR A 171 12.61 -5.53 3.98
C TYR A 171 12.90 -4.14 4.58
N ASP A 172 11.98 -3.56 5.35
CA ASP A 172 12.19 -2.28 6.01
C ASP A 172 12.68 -2.47 7.45
N ASP A 173 13.48 -1.52 7.94
CA ASP A 173 13.97 -1.50 9.31
C ASP A 173 12.97 -0.80 10.25
N TYR A 174 12.79 -1.36 11.44
CA TYR A 174 11.88 -0.84 12.46
C TYR A 174 12.49 -0.80 13.86
N THR A 175 12.33 0.34 14.52
CA THR A 175 12.34 0.43 15.98
C THR A 175 11.10 -0.26 16.57
N ASP A 176 11.12 -0.58 17.86
CA ASP A 176 9.97 -1.21 18.52
C ASP A 176 8.72 -0.30 18.48
N GLY A 177 8.89 1.02 18.63
CA GLY A 177 7.77 1.98 18.56
C GLY A 177 7.10 2.06 17.18
N GLU A 178 7.91 2.09 16.12
CA GLU A 178 7.39 2.05 14.75
C GLU A 178 6.72 0.71 14.45
N LEU A 179 7.29 -0.39 14.93
CA LEU A 179 6.72 -1.72 14.74
C LEU A 179 5.37 -1.85 15.46
N LYS A 180 5.24 -1.35 16.69
CA LYS A 180 3.95 -1.28 17.39
C LYS A 180 2.91 -0.46 16.61
N THR A 181 3.31 0.70 16.10
CA THR A 181 2.43 1.55 15.28
C THR A 181 1.94 0.81 14.03
N LEU A 182 2.81 0.05 13.36
CA LEU A 182 2.43 -0.77 12.21
C LEU A 182 1.49 -1.92 12.60
N LEU A 183 1.72 -2.55 13.76
CA LEU A 183 0.88 -3.64 14.26
C LEU A 183 -0.52 -3.15 14.67
N ALA A 184 -0.62 -1.98 15.30
CA ALA A 184 -1.88 -1.29 15.57
C ALA A 184 -2.66 -1.03 14.28
N ALA A 185 -2.00 -0.43 13.28
CA ALA A 185 -2.60 -0.17 11.97
C ALA A 185 -3.03 -1.45 11.24
N LEU A 186 -2.26 -2.53 11.35
CA LEU A 186 -2.66 -3.84 10.83
C LEU A 186 -3.92 -4.36 11.53
N GLY A 187 -4.02 -4.16 12.85
CA GLY A 187 -5.24 -4.42 13.62
C GLY A 187 -6.44 -3.68 13.03
N TRP A 188 -6.31 -2.38 12.81
CA TRP A 188 -7.35 -1.56 12.18
C TRP A 188 -7.77 -2.10 10.80
N LEU A 189 -6.82 -2.45 9.94
CA LEU A 189 -7.13 -2.97 8.60
C LEU A 189 -7.94 -4.29 8.64
N VAL A 190 -7.54 -5.20 9.53
CA VAL A 190 -8.11 -6.55 9.62
C VAL A 190 -9.49 -6.52 10.29
N VAL A 191 -9.63 -5.75 11.37
CA VAL A 191 -10.87 -5.70 12.17
C VAL A 191 -11.89 -4.77 11.52
N ASP A 192 -13.09 -5.30 11.25
CA ASP A 192 -14.14 -4.58 10.51
C ASP A 192 -14.53 -3.25 11.22
N ASP A 193 -14.65 -3.25 12.56
CA ASP A 193 -15.12 -2.09 13.35
C ASP A 193 -14.12 -0.92 13.43
N THR A 194 -12.82 -1.17 13.19
CA THR A 194 -11.76 -0.16 13.27
C THR A 194 -11.15 0.17 11.91
N ARG A 195 -11.65 -0.43 10.84
CA ARG A 195 -11.11 -0.28 9.49
C ARG A 195 -11.10 1.15 8.99
N ASP A 196 -12.10 1.94 9.36
CA ASP A 196 -12.18 3.34 8.99
C ASP A 196 -10.94 4.12 9.48
N LEU A 197 -10.38 3.79 10.64
CA LEU A 197 -9.16 4.43 11.16
C LEU A 197 -7.96 4.20 10.23
N PHE A 198 -7.79 2.97 9.73
CA PHE A 198 -6.75 2.64 8.77
C PHE A 198 -6.95 3.43 7.47
N LEU A 199 -8.17 3.41 6.95
CA LEU A 199 -8.51 3.97 5.66
C LEU A 199 -8.39 5.49 5.65
N PHE A 200 -8.89 6.16 6.69
CA PHE A 200 -8.70 7.60 6.85
C PHE A 200 -7.22 7.96 7.01
N SER A 201 -6.43 7.17 7.75
CA SER A 201 -4.99 7.41 7.85
C SER A 201 -4.30 7.34 6.47
N VAL A 202 -4.61 6.31 5.67
CA VAL A 202 -4.08 6.19 4.30
C VAL A 202 -4.57 7.34 3.42
N LEU A 203 -5.84 7.72 3.52
CA LEU A 203 -6.45 8.79 2.74
C LEU A 203 -5.78 10.15 3.01
N TYR A 204 -5.61 10.51 4.29
CA TYR A 204 -4.92 11.74 4.68
C TYR A 204 -3.49 11.77 4.17
N LYS A 205 -2.77 10.64 4.29
CA LYS A 205 -1.41 10.55 3.76
C LYS A 205 -1.37 10.69 2.24
N THR A 206 -2.32 10.05 1.54
CA THR A 206 -2.45 10.14 0.08
C THR A 206 -2.61 11.60 -0.36
N ARG A 207 -3.51 12.37 0.26
CA ARG A 207 -3.64 13.81 -0.03
C ARG A 207 -2.34 14.57 0.18
N SER A 208 -1.75 14.37 1.35
CA SER A 208 -0.57 15.13 1.75
C SER A 208 0.55 14.91 0.74
N ASP A 209 0.74 13.67 0.30
CA ASP A 209 1.73 13.31 -0.71
C ASP A 209 1.41 13.94 -2.08
N LEU A 210 0.16 13.90 -2.54
CA LEU A 210 -0.25 14.53 -3.80
C LEU A 210 -0.05 16.05 -3.78
N MET A 211 -0.46 16.72 -2.70
CA MET A 211 -0.33 18.17 -2.55
C MET A 211 1.14 18.60 -2.53
N VAL A 212 1.97 17.89 -1.77
CA VAL A 212 3.42 18.18 -1.69
C VAL A 212 4.11 17.89 -3.02
N ALA A 213 3.75 16.80 -3.70
CA ALA A 213 4.30 16.47 -5.02
C ALA A 213 3.91 17.53 -6.06
N ALA A 214 2.63 17.92 -6.14
CA ALA A 214 2.14 18.95 -7.04
C ALA A 214 2.87 20.29 -6.82
N GLN A 215 3.01 20.72 -5.57
CA GLN A 215 3.75 21.94 -5.25
C GLN A 215 5.20 21.87 -5.75
N LYS A 216 5.90 20.76 -5.48
CA LYS A 216 7.29 20.58 -5.92
C LYS A 216 7.42 20.54 -7.44
N VAL A 217 6.46 19.95 -8.15
CA VAL A 217 6.43 19.96 -9.62
C VAL A 217 6.27 21.38 -10.15
N THR A 218 5.35 22.18 -9.58
CA THR A 218 5.20 23.59 -9.94
C THR A 218 6.49 24.37 -9.73
N GLU A 219 7.14 24.20 -8.57
CA GLU A 219 8.42 24.86 -8.25
C GLU A 219 9.54 24.48 -9.25
N ILE A 220 9.59 23.22 -9.67
CA ILE A 220 10.54 22.76 -10.70
C ILE A 220 10.23 23.39 -12.06
N MET A 221 8.96 23.41 -12.47
CA MET A 221 8.54 23.96 -13.77
C MET A 221 8.77 25.47 -13.86
N GLU A 222 8.71 26.21 -12.73
CA GLU A 222 9.03 27.64 -12.68
C GLU A 222 10.54 27.91 -12.69
N LYS A 223 11.35 26.95 -12.24
CA LYS A 223 12.80 27.08 -12.07
C LYS A 223 13.57 26.91 -13.38
N TYR A 224 13.11 26.02 -14.26
CA TYR A 224 13.84 25.63 -15.47
C TYR A 224 13.19 26.17 -16.74
N ASP A 225 14.02 26.55 -17.72
CA ASP A 225 13.58 26.97 -19.06
C ASP A 225 13.74 25.82 -20.08
N GLU A 226 13.48 26.09 -21.36
CA GLU A 226 13.56 25.08 -22.42
C GLU A 226 14.97 24.48 -22.60
N ASP A 227 16.04 25.16 -22.14
CA ASP A 227 17.42 24.73 -22.35
C ASP A 227 17.94 23.76 -21.26
N ASP A 228 17.32 23.71 -20.09
CA ASP A 228 17.75 22.92 -18.92
C ASP A 228 17.01 21.56 -18.78
N GLN A 229 16.80 20.88 -19.92
CA GLN A 229 15.96 19.67 -19.96
C GLN A 229 16.50 18.52 -19.08
N GLU A 230 17.82 18.30 -19.02
CA GLU A 230 18.38 17.15 -18.29
C GLU A 230 18.21 17.28 -16.78
N GLU A 231 18.48 18.44 -16.20
CA GLU A 231 18.24 18.73 -14.79
C GLU A 231 16.75 18.66 -14.44
N LEU A 232 15.89 19.20 -15.30
CA LEU A 232 14.43 19.10 -15.17
C LEU A 232 13.98 17.64 -15.07
N TYR A 233 14.43 16.77 -15.99
CA TYR A 233 14.08 15.34 -15.97
C TYR A 233 14.57 14.64 -14.69
N GLN A 234 15.76 14.97 -14.21
CA GLN A 234 16.31 14.36 -12.99
C GLN A 234 15.51 14.75 -11.74
N GLU A 235 15.16 16.04 -11.59
CA GLU A 235 14.37 16.49 -10.44
C GLU A 235 12.93 15.95 -10.50
N MET A 236 12.30 15.94 -11.69
CA MET A 236 10.99 15.31 -11.89
C MET A 236 11.00 13.83 -11.53
N ARG A 237 11.98 13.06 -12.03
CA ARG A 237 12.10 11.63 -11.71
C ARG A 237 12.27 11.39 -10.20
N SER A 238 13.00 12.27 -9.51
CA SER A 238 13.15 12.20 -8.06
C SER A 238 11.82 12.40 -7.33
N ILE A 239 10.95 13.31 -7.80
CA ILE A 239 9.60 13.46 -7.25
C ILE A 239 8.79 12.18 -7.46
N LEU A 240 8.71 11.69 -8.70
CA LEU A 240 7.88 10.52 -9.03
C LEU A 240 8.31 9.28 -8.22
N PHE A 241 9.62 9.10 -8.04
CA PHE A 241 10.16 8.02 -7.20
C PHE A 241 9.79 8.18 -5.71
N ASN A 242 9.80 9.41 -5.19
CA ASN A 242 9.49 9.67 -3.78
C ASN A 242 7.98 9.75 -3.49
N TYR A 243 7.17 10.01 -4.52
CA TYR A 243 5.71 10.10 -4.43
C TYR A 243 5.06 9.20 -5.50
N PRO A 244 5.12 7.85 -5.34
CA PRO A 244 4.57 6.91 -6.32
C PRO A 244 3.08 7.13 -6.61
N VAL A 245 2.33 7.66 -5.63
CA VAL A 245 0.92 8.04 -5.80
C VAL A 245 0.72 9.11 -6.86
N TYR A 246 1.66 10.07 -6.96
CA TYR A 246 1.59 11.15 -7.94
C TYR A 246 1.98 10.63 -9.33
N ASP A 247 2.96 9.73 -9.40
CA ASP A 247 3.32 9.00 -10.62
C ASP A 247 2.15 8.17 -11.16
N GLN A 248 1.45 7.46 -10.27
CA GLN A 248 0.24 6.72 -10.62
C GLN A 248 -0.86 7.65 -11.13
N MET A 249 -1.13 8.76 -10.42
CA MET A 249 -2.13 9.74 -10.87
C MET A 249 -1.83 10.28 -12.27
N LEU A 250 -0.57 10.65 -12.53
CA LEU A 250 -0.17 11.15 -13.85
C LEU A 250 -0.31 10.07 -14.91
N SER A 251 0.08 8.83 -14.60
CA SER A 251 -0.05 7.69 -15.51
C SER A 251 -1.51 7.41 -15.85
N ASP A 252 -2.39 7.34 -14.83
CA ASP A 252 -3.83 7.12 -15.02
C ASP A 252 -4.46 8.25 -15.86
N LYS A 253 -4.06 9.52 -15.64
CA LYS A 253 -4.54 10.66 -16.44
C LYS A 253 -3.95 10.69 -17.86
N ALA A 254 -2.72 10.22 -18.04
CA ALA A 254 -2.05 10.17 -19.34
C ALA A 254 -2.54 9.02 -20.21
N ASP A 255 -3.06 7.92 -19.64
CA ASP A 255 -3.59 6.79 -20.40
C ASP A 255 -4.68 7.22 -21.40
N ASP A 256 -5.51 8.22 -21.06
CA ASP A 256 -6.51 8.79 -21.96
C ASP A 256 -5.87 9.49 -23.19
N ASP A 257 -4.78 10.24 -22.97
CA ASP A 257 -4.05 10.94 -24.03
C ASP A 257 -3.17 9.99 -24.85
N ILE A 258 -2.57 8.98 -24.21
CA ILE A 258 -1.75 7.95 -24.88
C ILE A 258 -2.61 7.14 -25.84
N ASN A 259 -3.83 6.77 -25.47
CA ASN A 259 -4.73 6.05 -26.38
C ASN A 259 -5.03 6.88 -27.64
N PHE A 260 -5.27 8.18 -27.49
CA PHE A 260 -5.45 9.08 -28.63
C PHE A 260 -4.20 9.16 -29.53
N VAL A 261 -3.00 9.31 -28.93
CA VAL A 261 -1.74 9.35 -29.69
C VAL A 261 -1.45 8.01 -30.36
N MET A 262 -1.67 6.89 -29.67
CA MET A 262 -1.48 5.54 -30.21
C MET A 262 -2.48 5.21 -31.32
N GLU A 263 -3.73 5.67 -31.23
CA GLU A 263 -4.70 5.59 -32.33
C GLU A 263 -4.26 6.44 -33.52
N ALA A 264 -3.78 7.66 -33.31
CA ALA A 264 -3.26 8.51 -34.37
C ALA A 264 -2.03 7.90 -35.07
N VAL A 265 -1.16 7.22 -34.33
CA VAL A 265 -0.04 6.43 -34.88
C VAL A 265 -0.55 5.23 -35.66
N ALA A 266 -1.50 4.48 -35.11
CA ALA A 266 -2.09 3.31 -35.78
C ALA A 266 -2.84 3.66 -37.06
N ASN A 267 -3.40 4.88 -37.14
CA ASN A 267 -4.11 5.41 -38.30
C ASN A 267 -3.21 6.14 -39.32
N ASP A 268 -1.87 6.08 -39.16
CA ASP A 268 -0.88 6.80 -39.97
C ASP A 268 -1.06 8.35 -39.96
N GLU A 269 -1.79 8.89 -38.97
CA GLU A 269 -2.00 10.33 -38.80
C GLU A 269 -0.82 10.99 -38.09
N LEU A 270 -0.06 10.20 -37.32
CA LEU A 270 1.12 10.65 -36.59
C LEU A 270 2.32 9.74 -36.91
N ASN A 271 3.31 10.29 -37.61
CA ASN A 271 4.45 9.52 -38.10
C ASN A 271 5.55 9.49 -37.03
N LEU A 272 5.64 8.40 -36.28
CA LEU A 272 6.70 8.19 -35.29
C LEU A 272 7.93 7.56 -35.96
N ASP A 273 8.94 8.39 -36.25
CA ASP A 273 10.25 7.93 -36.72
C ASP A 273 11.12 7.46 -35.55
N VAL A 274 10.65 6.41 -34.87
CA VAL A 274 11.39 5.73 -33.80
C VAL A 274 11.61 4.28 -34.18
N SER A 275 12.86 3.86 -34.11
CA SER A 275 13.25 2.46 -34.26
C SER A 275 12.48 1.61 -33.25
N LEU A 276 11.81 0.55 -33.72
CA LEU A 276 11.04 -0.40 -32.89
C LEU A 276 11.84 -0.92 -31.67
N PHE A 277 13.17 -1.01 -31.83
CA PHE A 277 14.12 -1.42 -30.79
C PHE A 277 14.12 -0.51 -29.55
N SER A 278 13.79 0.77 -29.73
CA SER A 278 13.80 1.81 -28.71
C SER A 278 12.56 1.78 -27.82
N VAL A 279 11.46 1.21 -28.31
CA VAL A 279 10.15 1.19 -27.62
C VAL A 279 10.00 -0.07 -26.77
N THR A 280 10.57 -1.21 -27.20
CA THR A 280 10.35 -2.51 -26.52
C THR A 280 11.50 -2.93 -25.60
N ALA A 281 12.42 -2.02 -25.25
CA ALA A 281 13.59 -2.31 -24.42
C ALA A 281 14.36 -3.61 -24.78
N GLY A 282 14.37 -4.01 -26.06
CA GLY A 282 15.07 -5.21 -26.54
C GLY A 282 14.34 -6.56 -26.44
N ASP A 283 13.08 -6.64 -26.00
CA ASP A 283 12.41 -7.93 -25.74
C ASP A 283 11.98 -8.74 -26.99
N LEU A 284 12.12 -8.20 -28.20
CA LEU A 284 11.73 -8.89 -29.45
C LEU A 284 12.81 -9.81 -30.05
N CYS A 285 13.97 -9.96 -29.40
CA CYS A 285 15.11 -10.69 -29.99
C CYS A 285 15.16 -12.21 -29.70
N HIS A 286 14.13 -12.82 -29.11
CA HIS A 286 14.19 -14.26 -28.78
C HIS A 286 13.45 -15.24 -29.71
N ASP A 287 12.57 -14.79 -30.63
CA ASP A 287 11.73 -15.70 -31.42
C ASP A 287 11.95 -15.71 -32.95
N LEU A 288 13.08 -15.17 -33.44
CA LEU A 288 13.44 -15.23 -34.87
C LEU A 288 14.78 -15.91 -35.15
N GLN A 289 15.02 -17.06 -34.51
CA GLN A 289 15.95 -18.07 -35.05
C GLN A 289 15.16 -19.31 -35.47
N GLY A 290 14.56 -19.22 -36.66
CA GLY A 290 13.79 -20.29 -37.29
C GLY A 290 13.62 -20.06 -38.79
N CYS A 291 14.74 -20.00 -39.51
CA CYS A 291 14.84 -20.32 -40.94
C CYS A 291 15.88 -21.43 -41.10
#